data_AF-A0A0S2FE11-F1
#
_entry.id   AF-A0A0S2FE11-F1
#
_cell.length_a   1.000
_cell.length_b   1.000
_cell.length_c   1.000
_cell.angle_alpha   90.00
_cell.angle_beta   90.00
_cell.angle_gamma   90.00
#
_symmetry.space_group_name_H-M   'P 1'
#
loop_
_entity.id
_entity.type
_entity.pdbx_description
1 polymer ?
#
loop_
_entity_poly.entity_id
_entity_poly.type
_entity_poly.pdbx_seq_one_letter_code
_entity_poly.pdbx_strand_id
1 'polypeptide(L)'
;MLYFISQHPYWSFPLILGLCNLPAVWLYQRSGSSRWLWWCFVGWLAAFANIFVGRLANTSFLEAFGSEGTAVIVGSEPAQASFNEQPIWNYTAVLRTADGRDLKIGFDTLTASLYPLGDRFLVPPQGERFVVRYIPGFERNIAIIAERSEFGKRQRLVEAQAALDQAAAQWALSPRNAQFVHEYREALRSFLQAHRGDIDPALAETLERRRAALDAAAQ
;
A
#
# COMPACT_ATOMS: atom_id res chain seq x y z
N MET A 1 -10.53 -18.54 6.40
CA MET A 1 -11.06 -17.59 7.41
C MET A 1 -10.49 -16.18 7.24
N LEU A 2 -9.16 -15.99 7.25
CA LEU A 2 -8.53 -14.66 7.06
C LEU A 2 -8.92 -13.94 5.76
N TYR A 3 -8.99 -14.66 4.63
CA TYR A 3 -9.51 -14.09 3.38
C TYR A 3 -10.94 -13.55 3.52
N PHE A 4 -11.84 -14.34 4.13
CA PHE A 4 -13.23 -13.95 4.34
C PHE A 4 -13.33 -12.73 5.27
N ILE A 5 -12.51 -12.69 6.32
CA ILE A 5 -12.42 -11.57 7.25
C ILE A 5 -11.92 -10.29 6.54
N SER A 6 -10.95 -10.42 5.64
CA SER A 6 -10.39 -9.27 4.91
C SER A 6 -11.26 -8.79 3.76
N GLN A 7 -11.97 -9.69 3.07
CA GLN A 7 -12.78 -9.35 1.88
C GLN A 7 -14.25 -9.06 2.21
N HIS A 8 -14.73 -9.51 3.37
CA HIS A 8 -16.09 -9.24 3.82
C HIS A 8 -16.10 -8.64 5.24
N PRO A 9 -15.59 -7.40 5.42
CA PRO A 9 -15.55 -6.76 6.73
C PRO A 9 -16.92 -6.74 7.41
N TYR A 10 -17.97 -6.44 6.65
CA TYR A 10 -19.36 -6.39 7.13
C TYR A 10 -19.87 -7.74 7.64
N TRP A 11 -19.54 -8.85 6.97
CA TRP A 11 -19.96 -10.20 7.39
C TRP A 11 -19.05 -10.80 8.46
N SER A 12 -17.80 -10.34 8.51
CA SER A 12 -16.86 -10.73 9.56
C SER A 12 -17.24 -10.15 10.93
N PHE A 13 -17.91 -8.98 10.96
CA PHE A 13 -18.35 -8.32 12.19
C PHE A 13 -19.31 -9.17 13.05
N PRO A 14 -20.47 -9.67 12.53
CA PRO A 14 -21.35 -10.54 13.31
C PRO A 14 -20.68 -11.89 13.63
N LEU A 15 -19.78 -12.38 12.77
CA LEU A 15 -19.08 -13.65 12.98
C LEU A 15 -18.08 -13.56 14.15
N ILE A 16 -17.32 -12.47 14.25
CA ILE A 16 -16.41 -12.19 15.38
C ILE A 16 -17.21 -11.96 16.67
N LEU A 17 -18.31 -11.21 16.61
CA LEU A 17 -19.21 -11.03 17.76
C LEU A 17 -19.76 -12.39 18.23
N GLY A 18 -20.19 -13.26 17.31
CA GLY A 18 -20.65 -14.61 17.65
C GLY A 18 -19.56 -15.44 18.32
N LEU A 19 -18.37 -15.51 17.72
CA LEU A 19 -17.24 -16.30 18.24
C LEU A 19 -16.75 -15.83 19.61
N CYS A 20 -16.73 -14.53 19.87
CA CYS A 20 -16.27 -13.99 21.14
C CYS A 20 -17.37 -13.96 22.21
N ASN A 21 -18.61 -13.61 21.84
CA ASN A 21 -19.67 -13.34 22.79
C ASN A 21 -20.50 -14.59 23.14
N LEU A 22 -20.67 -15.55 22.22
CA LEU A 22 -21.43 -16.77 22.52
C LEU A 22 -20.79 -17.60 23.65
N PRO A 23 -19.46 -17.83 23.69
CA PRO A 23 -18.81 -18.51 24.81
C PRO A 23 -18.92 -17.71 26.11
N ALA A 24 -18.79 -16.37 26.03
CA ALA A 24 -18.89 -15.48 27.18
C ALA A 24 -20.30 -15.53 27.82
N VAL A 25 -21.35 -15.48 26.99
CA VAL A 25 -22.75 -15.60 27.44
C VAL A 25 -23.03 -17.00 27.99
N TRP A 26 -22.53 -18.06 27.35
CA TRP A 26 -22.67 -19.42 27.86
C TRP A 26 -21.99 -19.62 29.22
N LEU A 27 -20.77 -19.10 29.39
CA LEU A 27 -20.05 -19.13 30.68
C LEU A 27 -20.73 -18.28 31.76
N TYR A 28 -21.33 -17.15 31.38
CA TYR A 28 -22.17 -16.36 32.29
C TYR A 28 -23.38 -17.18 32.77
N GLN A 29 -24.12 -17.81 31.86
CA GLN A 29 -25.27 -18.66 32.22
C GLN A 29 -24.88 -19.83 33.12
N ARG A 30 -23.67 -20.37 32.96
CA ARG A 30 -23.20 -21.54 33.73
C ARG A 30 -22.58 -21.18 35.09
N SER A 31 -21.94 -20.03 35.21
CA SER A 31 -21.21 -19.62 36.42
C SER A 31 -21.90 -18.52 37.23
N GLY A 32 -22.90 -17.83 36.66
CA GLY A 32 -23.60 -16.72 37.27
C GLY A 32 -22.75 -15.45 37.47
N SER A 33 -21.49 -15.43 37.03
CA SER A 33 -20.58 -14.31 37.27
C SER A 33 -20.63 -13.30 36.14
N SER A 34 -21.00 -12.05 36.43
CA SER A 34 -21.03 -10.93 35.47
C SER A 34 -19.65 -10.59 34.87
N ARG A 35 -18.55 -11.11 35.44
CA ARG A 35 -17.19 -10.97 34.89
C ARG A 35 -17.07 -11.56 33.49
N TRP A 36 -17.84 -12.60 33.16
CA TRP A 36 -17.82 -13.19 31.82
C TRP A 36 -18.45 -12.27 30.77
N LEU A 37 -19.41 -11.43 31.15
CA LEU A 37 -20.00 -10.45 30.25
C LEU A 37 -19.03 -9.32 29.87
N TRP A 38 -17.98 -9.09 30.68
CA TRP A 38 -16.92 -8.14 30.32
C TRP A 38 -16.15 -8.58 29.05
N TRP A 39 -16.07 -9.88 28.78
CA TRP A 39 -15.53 -10.39 27.51
C TRP A 39 -16.36 -10.00 26.30
N CYS A 40 -17.66 -9.74 26.47
CA CYS A 40 -18.49 -9.25 25.36
C CYS A 40 -18.08 -7.84 24.92
N PHE A 41 -17.63 -7.01 25.86
CA PHE A 41 -17.10 -5.68 25.55
C PHE A 41 -15.77 -5.77 24.78
N VAL A 42 -14.89 -6.70 25.20
CA VAL A 42 -13.65 -7.00 24.46
C VAL A 42 -13.95 -7.52 23.06
N GLY A 43 -14.92 -8.43 22.91
CA GLY A 43 -15.36 -8.95 21.62
C GLY A 43 -15.91 -7.86 20.70
N TRP A 44 -16.64 -6.90 21.26
CA TRP A 44 -17.14 -5.74 20.52
C TRP A 44 -16.02 -4.81 20.03
N LEU A 45 -15.04 -4.50 20.90
CA LEU A 45 -13.84 -3.74 20.50
C LEU A 45 -13.03 -4.48 19.44
N ALA A 46 -12.88 -5.81 19.56
CA ALA A 46 -12.18 -6.63 18.58
C ALA A 46 -12.89 -6.64 17.21
N ALA A 47 -14.23 -6.68 17.20
CA ALA A 47 -15.01 -6.61 15.96
C ALA A 47 -14.85 -5.24 15.26
N PHE A 48 -14.80 -4.14 16.02
CA PHE A 48 -14.48 -2.81 15.50
C PHE A 48 -13.04 -2.72 14.98
N ALA A 49 -12.07 -3.23 15.73
CA ALA A 49 -10.67 -3.24 15.32
C ALA A 49 -10.46 -4.03 14.01
N ASN A 50 -11.22 -5.12 13.81
CA ASN A 50 -11.11 -5.94 12.61
C ASN A 50 -11.40 -5.18 11.30
N ILE A 51 -12.27 -4.16 11.33
CA ILE A 51 -12.56 -3.33 10.13
C ILE A 51 -11.28 -2.67 9.61
N PHE A 52 -10.38 -2.27 10.51
CA PHE A 52 -9.12 -1.61 10.17
C PHE A 52 -7.96 -2.61 10.04
N VAL A 53 -7.90 -3.61 10.93
CA VAL A 53 -6.76 -4.53 11.03
C VAL A 53 -6.87 -5.71 10.07
N GLY A 54 -8.06 -6.04 9.57
CA GLY A 54 -8.28 -7.22 8.72
C GLY A 54 -7.42 -7.22 7.44
N ARG A 55 -7.28 -6.06 6.78
CA ARG A 55 -6.41 -5.90 5.61
C ARG A 55 -4.93 -6.05 6.00
N LEU A 56 -4.50 -5.43 7.10
CA LEU A 56 -3.12 -5.52 7.60
C LEU A 56 -2.73 -6.96 7.94
N ALA A 57 -3.60 -7.69 8.63
CA ALA A 57 -3.37 -9.09 8.97
C ALA A 57 -3.30 -9.98 7.72
N ASN A 58 -4.18 -9.77 6.73
CA ASN A 58 -4.15 -10.51 5.47
C ASN A 58 -2.89 -10.21 4.65
N THR A 59 -2.51 -8.95 4.51
CA THR A 59 -1.29 -8.56 3.79
C THR A 59 -0.03 -9.12 4.47
N SER A 60 0.07 -9.03 5.80
CA SER A 60 1.21 -9.58 6.56
C SER A 60 1.27 -11.11 6.46
N PHE A 61 0.11 -11.78 6.44
CA PHE A 61 0.03 -13.22 6.24
C PHE A 61 0.48 -13.64 4.84
N LEU A 62 0.03 -12.93 3.81
CA LEU A 62 0.45 -13.16 2.43
C LEU A 62 1.93 -12.83 2.22
N GLU A 63 2.46 -11.84 2.92
CA GLU A 63 3.89 -11.57 2.92
C GLU A 63 4.66 -12.71 3.59
N ALA A 64 4.26 -13.18 4.77
CA ALA A 64 5.01 -14.21 5.48
C ALA A 64 4.89 -15.61 4.84
N PHE A 65 3.72 -15.98 4.33
CA PHE A 65 3.40 -17.35 3.91
C PHE A 65 2.99 -17.48 2.44
N GLY A 66 2.84 -16.38 1.71
CA GLY A 66 2.48 -16.41 0.30
C GLY A 66 3.63 -16.82 -0.60
N SER A 67 3.31 -17.57 -1.65
CA SER A 67 4.21 -17.86 -2.76
C SER A 67 4.33 -16.65 -3.67
N GLU A 68 5.54 -16.37 -4.14
CA GLU A 68 5.80 -15.26 -5.05
C GLU A 68 5.37 -15.62 -6.47
N GLY A 69 4.70 -14.69 -7.14
CA GLY A 69 4.29 -14.79 -8.53
C GLY A 69 4.40 -13.45 -9.23
N THR A 70 4.17 -13.44 -10.53
CA THR A 70 4.14 -12.20 -11.32
C THR A 70 2.78 -12.05 -11.98
N ALA A 71 2.20 -10.86 -11.90
CA ALA A 71 0.92 -10.58 -12.54
C ALA A 71 1.03 -9.42 -13.52
N VAL A 72 0.14 -9.40 -14.51
CA VAL A 72 -0.02 -8.32 -15.48
C VAL A 72 -1.51 -7.98 -15.57
N ILE A 73 -1.86 -6.70 -15.44
CA ILE A 73 -3.24 -6.25 -15.66
C ILE A 73 -3.51 -6.25 -17.17
N VAL A 74 -4.56 -6.95 -17.57
CA VAL A 74 -4.98 -7.10 -18.97
C VAL A 74 -6.28 -6.36 -19.30
N GLY A 75 -6.98 -5.85 -18.28
CA GLY A 75 -8.14 -5.00 -18.45
C GLY A 75 -8.50 -4.26 -17.18
N SER A 76 -9.10 -3.08 -17.33
CA SER A 76 -9.63 -2.27 -16.25
C SER A 76 -10.98 -1.69 -16.68
N GLU A 77 -12.01 -1.87 -15.87
CA GLU A 77 -13.35 -1.35 -16.11
C GLU A 77 -13.82 -0.56 -14.89
N PRO A 78 -14.51 0.58 -15.06
CA PRO A 78 -15.09 1.29 -13.92
C PRO A 78 -16.20 0.43 -13.31
N ALA A 79 -16.16 0.25 -11.99
CA ALA A 79 -17.28 -0.34 -11.26
C ALA A 79 -18.44 0.66 -11.22
N GLN A 80 -19.67 0.14 -11.17
CA GLN A 80 -20.87 0.98 -11.02
C GLN A 80 -20.97 1.65 -9.65
N ALA A 81 -20.14 1.23 -8.69
CA ALA A 81 -20.10 1.77 -7.34
C ALA A 81 -18.93 2.76 -7.19
N SER A 82 -19.17 3.82 -6.43
CA SER A 82 -18.14 4.75 -5.93
C SER A 82 -17.99 4.58 -4.42
N PHE A 83 -16.77 4.79 -3.92
CA PHE A 83 -16.50 4.84 -2.48
C PHE A 83 -15.94 6.21 -2.15
N ASN A 84 -16.60 6.96 -1.28
CA ASN A 84 -16.21 8.32 -0.90
C ASN A 84 -16.00 9.24 -2.12
N GLU A 85 -16.97 9.25 -3.05
CA GLU A 85 -16.95 10.02 -4.31
C GLU A 85 -15.82 9.66 -5.28
N GLN A 86 -14.99 8.66 -4.96
CA GLN A 86 -13.97 8.14 -5.86
C GLN A 86 -14.52 6.93 -6.64
N PRO A 87 -14.28 6.85 -7.96
CA PRO A 87 -14.69 5.72 -8.76
C PRO A 87 -13.90 4.48 -8.35
N ILE A 88 -14.61 3.37 -8.08
CA ILE A 88 -13.98 2.07 -7.87
C ILE A 88 -13.67 1.48 -9.23
N TRP A 89 -12.51 0.86 -9.38
CA TRP A 89 -12.11 0.18 -10.62
C TRP A 89 -12.05 -1.32 -10.40
N ASN A 90 -12.57 -2.07 -11.36
CA ASN A 90 -12.44 -3.52 -11.46
C ASN A 90 -11.28 -3.84 -12.41
N TYR A 91 -10.29 -4.57 -11.90
CA TYR A 91 -9.12 -4.98 -12.65
C TYR A 91 -9.20 -6.47 -12.96
N THR A 92 -8.89 -6.81 -14.21
CA THR A 92 -8.62 -8.17 -14.64
C THR A 92 -7.12 -8.32 -14.84
N ALA A 93 -6.51 -9.30 -14.19
CA ALA A 93 -5.09 -9.59 -14.31
C ALA A 93 -4.85 -11.06 -14.66
N VAL A 94 -3.71 -11.32 -15.29
CA VAL A 94 -3.19 -12.67 -15.49
C VAL A 94 -2.05 -12.86 -14.51
N LEU A 95 -2.20 -13.81 -13.60
CA LEU A 95 -1.21 -14.25 -12.64
C LEU A 95 -0.42 -15.42 -13.22
N ARG A 96 0.90 -15.30 -13.24
CA ARG A 96 1.82 -16.42 -13.40
C ARG A 96 2.28 -16.90 -12.03
N THR A 97 1.88 -18.11 -11.69
CA THR A 97 2.26 -18.78 -10.43
C THR A 97 3.72 -19.20 -10.44
N ALA A 98 4.27 -19.49 -9.25
CA ALA A 98 5.62 -20.06 -9.13
C ALA A 98 5.78 -21.39 -9.89
N ASP A 99 4.69 -22.15 -10.03
CA ASP A 99 4.64 -23.42 -10.77
C ASP A 99 4.55 -23.22 -12.30
N GLY A 100 4.56 -21.97 -12.78
CA GLY A 100 4.47 -21.63 -14.21
C GLY A 100 3.06 -21.70 -14.82
N ARG A 101 2.00 -21.79 -14.00
CA ARG A 101 0.62 -21.76 -14.49
C ARG A 101 0.15 -20.32 -14.65
N ASP A 102 -0.54 -20.03 -15.75
CA ASP A 102 -1.15 -18.73 -16.01
C ASP A 102 -2.65 -18.79 -15.65
N LEU A 103 -3.06 -17.95 -14.71
CA LEU A 103 -4.42 -17.92 -14.15
C LEU A 103 -5.02 -16.53 -14.32
N LYS A 104 -6.25 -16.46 -14.83
CA LYS A 104 -7.00 -15.20 -14.88
C LYS A 104 -7.61 -14.92 -13.51
N ILE A 105 -7.28 -13.78 -12.94
CA ILE A 105 -7.78 -13.30 -11.65
C ILE A 105 -8.46 -11.93 -11.82
N GLY A 106 -9.37 -11.62 -10.91
CA GLY A 106 -10.04 -10.31 -10.87
C GLY A 106 -10.02 -9.77 -9.45
N PHE A 107 -9.75 -8.49 -9.32
CA PHE A 107 -9.76 -7.75 -8.06
C PHE A 107 -10.25 -6.32 -8.31
N ASP A 108 -10.72 -5.66 -7.26
CA ASP A 108 -11.14 -4.26 -7.33
C ASP A 108 -10.23 -3.37 -6.47
N THR A 109 -10.37 -2.05 -6.60
CA THR A 109 -9.59 -1.07 -5.83
C THR A 109 -9.74 -1.23 -4.30
N LEU A 110 -10.86 -1.77 -3.82
CA LEU A 110 -11.16 -1.92 -2.39
C LEU A 110 -10.62 -3.25 -1.81
N THR A 111 -10.52 -4.29 -2.63
CA THR A 111 -10.09 -5.64 -2.26
C THR A 111 -8.61 -5.89 -2.52
N ALA A 112 -7.98 -5.12 -3.41
CA ALA A 112 -6.54 -5.17 -3.63
C ALA A 112 -5.81 -4.93 -2.30
N SER A 113 -4.99 -5.90 -1.89
CA SER A 113 -4.09 -5.75 -0.74
C SER A 113 -2.75 -5.24 -1.28
N LEU A 114 -2.41 -3.97 -1.01
CA LEU A 114 -1.11 -3.41 -1.40
C LEU A 114 -0.12 -3.49 -0.24
N TYR A 115 1.12 -3.83 -0.56
CA TYR A 115 2.22 -3.88 0.40
C TYR A 115 3.42 -3.06 -0.11
N PRO A 116 4.05 -2.24 0.76
CA PRO A 116 3.65 -1.91 2.13
C PRO A 116 2.35 -1.11 2.16
N LEU A 117 1.69 -1.10 3.32
CA LEU A 117 0.49 -0.29 3.51
C LEU A 117 0.88 1.18 3.54
N GLY A 118 0.38 1.93 2.57
CA GLY A 118 0.49 3.38 2.50
C GLY A 118 -0.66 3.93 1.68
N ASP A 119 -1.13 5.13 2.03
CA ASP A 119 -2.28 5.81 1.40
C ASP A 119 -2.09 6.15 -0.09
N ARG A 120 -0.93 5.84 -0.68
CA ARG A 120 -0.51 6.42 -1.96
C ARG A 120 -0.05 5.42 -3.01
N PHE A 121 0.09 4.14 -2.67
CA PHE A 121 0.51 3.16 -3.68
C PHE A 121 -0.62 2.93 -4.71
N LEU A 122 -0.31 3.28 -5.96
CA LEU A 122 -1.24 3.16 -7.08
C LEU A 122 -1.26 1.71 -7.59
N VAL A 123 -2.42 1.27 -8.08
CA VAL A 123 -2.50 0.02 -8.82
C VAL A 123 -1.66 0.16 -10.11
N PRO A 124 -0.78 -0.79 -10.45
CA PRO A 124 0.05 -0.70 -11.65
C PRO A 124 -0.80 -0.51 -12.92
N PRO A 125 -0.29 0.19 -13.94
CA PRO A 125 -1.02 0.38 -15.19
C PRO A 125 -1.15 -0.93 -15.97
N GLN A 126 -2.14 -0.97 -16.88
CA GLN A 126 -2.37 -2.10 -17.76
C GLN A 126 -1.12 -2.42 -18.61
N GLY A 127 -0.79 -3.70 -18.74
CA GLY A 127 0.36 -4.18 -19.49
C GLY A 127 1.69 -4.19 -18.72
N GLU A 128 1.77 -3.56 -17.54
CA GLU A 128 2.97 -3.60 -16.72
C GLU A 128 2.99 -4.85 -15.83
N ARG A 129 4.18 -5.48 -15.72
CA ARG A 129 4.38 -6.64 -14.86
C ARG A 129 4.69 -6.19 -13.44
N PHE A 130 3.98 -6.73 -12.47
CA PHE A 130 4.20 -6.48 -11.05
C PHE A 130 4.32 -7.78 -10.27
N VAL A 131 5.00 -7.68 -9.12
CA VAL A 131 5.23 -8.81 -8.23
C VAL A 131 4.05 -8.93 -7.27
N VAL A 132 3.57 -10.15 -7.09
CA VAL A 132 2.49 -10.45 -6.16
C VAL A 132 2.85 -11.63 -5.27
N ARG A 133 2.25 -11.68 -4.08
CA ARG A 133 2.21 -12.88 -3.24
C ARG A 133 0.80 -13.43 -3.17
N TYR A 134 0.67 -14.73 -3.31
CA TYR A 134 -0.61 -15.44 -3.30
C TYR A 134 -0.49 -16.76 -2.54
N ILE A 135 -1.62 -17.37 -2.19
CA ILE A 135 -1.62 -18.70 -1.56
C ILE A 135 -1.95 -19.74 -2.64
N PRO A 136 -1.11 -20.77 -2.84
CA PRO A 136 -1.43 -21.87 -3.75
C PRO A 136 -2.79 -22.50 -3.41
N GLY A 137 -3.66 -22.69 -4.40
CA GLY A 137 -5.03 -23.16 -4.21
C GLY A 137 -6.04 -22.08 -3.80
N PHE A 138 -5.58 -20.84 -3.60
CA PHE A 138 -6.42 -19.67 -3.35
C PHE A 138 -5.89 -18.42 -4.06
N GLU A 139 -5.66 -18.55 -5.37
CA GLU A 139 -4.92 -17.62 -6.21
C GLU A 139 -5.63 -16.26 -6.45
N ARG A 140 -6.90 -16.15 -6.04
CA ARG A 140 -7.67 -14.90 -6.08
C ARG A 140 -7.30 -13.93 -4.95
N ASN A 141 -6.72 -14.42 -3.85
CA ASN A 141 -6.22 -13.58 -2.77
C ASN A 141 -4.77 -13.20 -3.04
N ILE A 142 -4.55 -12.01 -3.58
CA ILE A 142 -3.23 -11.51 -3.92
C ILE A 142 -2.86 -10.30 -3.08
N ALA A 143 -1.59 -10.24 -2.68
CA ALA A 143 -0.94 -9.04 -2.17
C ALA A 143 -0.01 -8.49 -3.26
N ILE A 144 -0.26 -7.26 -3.70
CA ILE A 144 0.60 -6.56 -4.65
C ILE A 144 1.80 -6.01 -3.89
N ILE A 145 3.00 -6.49 -4.23
CA ILE A 145 4.24 -6.05 -3.60
C ILE A 145 4.81 -4.88 -4.41
N ALA A 146 4.35 -3.68 -4.09
CA ALA A 146 4.68 -2.47 -4.83
C ALA A 146 6.20 -2.22 -4.83
N GLU A 147 6.88 -2.39 -3.70
CA GLU A 147 8.32 -2.12 -3.57
C GLU A 147 9.23 -2.92 -4.51
N ARG A 148 8.82 -4.16 -4.84
CA ARG A 148 9.61 -5.06 -5.69
C ARG A 148 9.33 -4.85 -7.18
N SER A 149 8.24 -4.17 -7.51
CA SER A 149 7.90 -3.81 -8.89
C SER A 149 8.68 -2.59 -9.36
N GLU A 150 9.04 -2.56 -10.64
CA GLU A 150 9.64 -1.37 -11.26
C GLU A 150 8.69 -0.16 -11.19
N PHE A 151 7.38 -0.39 -11.30
CA PHE A 151 6.36 0.63 -11.04
C PHE A 151 6.52 1.30 -9.67
N GLY A 152 6.57 0.51 -8.58
CA GLY A 152 6.65 1.06 -7.23
C GLY A 152 8.00 1.72 -6.91
N LYS A 153 9.10 1.31 -7.57
CA LYS A 153 10.38 2.05 -7.51
C LYS A 153 10.25 3.41 -8.18
N ARG A 154 9.69 3.48 -9.38
CA ARG A 154 9.44 4.74 -10.10
C ARG A 154 8.52 5.67 -9.33
N GLN A 155 7.45 5.13 -8.73
CA GLN A 155 6.52 5.92 -7.93
C GLN A 155 7.21 6.57 -6.72
N ARG A 156 8.00 5.81 -5.95
CA ARG A 156 8.76 6.36 -4.80
C ARG A 156 9.74 7.44 -5.23
N LEU A 157 10.38 7.27 -6.38
CA LEU A 157 11.32 8.23 -6.93
C LEU A 157 10.61 9.53 -7.36
N VAL A 158 9.43 9.44 -7.99
CA VAL A 158 8.60 10.61 -8.31
C VAL A 158 8.14 11.33 -7.04
N GLU A 159 7.72 10.59 -6.01
CA GLU A 159 7.34 11.17 -4.72
C GLU A 159 8.52 11.86 -4.03
N ALA A 160 9.71 11.24 -4.04
CA ALA A 160 10.93 11.83 -3.50
C ALA A 160 11.36 13.08 -4.29
N GLN A 161 11.10 13.12 -5.60
CA GLN A 161 11.36 14.29 -6.44
C GLN A 161 10.39 15.44 -6.18
N ALA A 162 9.17 15.20 -5.69
CA ALA A 162 8.17 16.25 -5.52
C ALA A 162 8.64 17.41 -4.62
N ALA A 163 9.35 17.11 -3.52
CA ALA A 163 9.91 18.14 -2.64
C ALA A 163 11.04 18.93 -3.32
N LEU A 164 11.85 18.25 -4.14
CA LEU A 164 12.91 18.88 -4.93
C LEU A 164 12.32 19.81 -6.01
N ASP A 165 11.28 19.36 -6.71
CA ASP A 165 10.61 20.12 -7.77
C ASP A 165 9.89 21.34 -7.20
N GLN A 166 9.26 21.21 -6.04
CA GLN A 166 8.65 22.34 -5.34
C GLN A 166 9.69 23.41 -4.97
N ALA A 167 10.80 22.99 -4.36
CA ALA A 167 11.87 23.92 -4.01
C ALA A 167 12.55 24.53 -5.25
N ALA A 168 12.67 23.76 -6.34
CA ALA A 168 13.17 24.25 -7.62
C ALA A 168 12.25 25.31 -8.22
N ALA A 169 10.93 25.13 -8.14
CA ALA A 169 9.93 26.08 -8.63
C ALA A 169 9.94 27.37 -7.79
N GLN A 170 10.03 27.27 -6.46
CA GLN A 170 10.16 28.42 -5.56
C GLN A 170 11.44 29.23 -5.85
N TRP A 171 12.56 28.54 -6.05
CA TRP A 171 13.81 29.17 -6.45
C TRP A 171 13.72 29.82 -7.84
N ALA A 172 13.12 29.15 -8.83
CA ALA A 172 12.96 29.70 -10.18
C ALA A 172 12.11 30.98 -10.19
N LEU A 173 11.09 31.06 -9.33
CA LEU A 173 10.23 32.24 -9.19
C LEU A 173 10.95 33.40 -8.49
N SER A 174 11.85 33.12 -7.54
CA SER A 174 12.56 34.14 -6.77
C SER A 174 14.00 33.73 -6.45
N PRO A 175 14.92 33.82 -7.45
CA PRO A 175 16.27 33.28 -7.33
C PRO A 175 17.17 34.02 -6.33
N ARG A 176 16.77 35.23 -5.91
CA ARG A 176 17.51 36.09 -4.97
C ARG A 176 17.01 35.96 -3.53
N ASN A 177 15.94 35.19 -3.27
CA ASN A 177 15.45 34.97 -1.92
C ASN A 177 16.36 33.96 -1.21
N ALA A 178 17.04 34.40 -0.15
CA ALA A 178 17.96 33.58 0.62
C ALA A 178 17.31 32.32 1.20
N GLN A 179 16.02 32.38 1.55
CA GLN A 179 15.27 31.24 2.08
C GLN A 179 15.05 30.17 1.00
N PHE A 180 14.60 30.55 -0.20
CA PHE A 180 14.36 29.58 -1.28
C PHE A 180 15.66 28.96 -1.82
N VAL A 181 16.76 29.72 -1.81
CA VAL A 181 18.10 29.17 -2.12
C VAL A 181 18.51 28.12 -1.09
N HIS A 182 18.26 28.38 0.20
CA HIS A 182 18.54 27.43 1.28
C HIS A 182 17.68 26.17 1.16
N GLU A 183 16.36 26.32 1.02
CA GLU A 183 15.40 25.22 0.88
C GLU A 183 15.73 24.34 -0.33
N TYR A 184 16.07 24.95 -1.47
CA TYR A 184 16.47 24.20 -2.66
C TYR A 184 17.80 23.46 -2.49
N ARG A 185 18.78 24.06 -1.80
CA ARG A 185 20.06 23.42 -1.48
C ARG A 185 19.87 22.21 -0.57
N GLU A 186 19.06 22.33 0.48
CA GLU A 186 18.77 21.22 1.40
C GLU A 186 17.98 20.10 0.74
N ALA A 187 17.00 20.43 -0.12
CA ALA A 187 16.27 19.45 -0.90
C ALA A 187 17.20 18.67 -1.85
N LEU A 188 18.11 19.37 -2.56
CA LEU A 188 19.13 18.74 -3.42
C LEU A 188 20.05 17.80 -2.63
N ARG A 189 20.53 18.24 -1.46
CA ARG A 189 21.41 17.43 -0.60
C ARG A 189 20.71 16.17 -0.12
N SER A 190 19.50 16.32 0.40
CA SER A 190 18.73 15.20 0.96
C SER A 190 18.35 14.19 -0.12
N PHE A 191 17.92 14.66 -1.29
CA PHE A 191 17.58 13.81 -2.43
C PHE A 191 18.79 13.03 -2.96
N LEU A 192 19.94 13.70 -3.16
CA LEU A 192 21.17 13.03 -3.61
C LEU A 192 21.71 12.05 -2.56
N GLN A 193 21.60 12.36 -1.28
CA GLN A 193 22.05 11.44 -0.22
C GLN A 193 21.20 10.17 -0.17
N ALA A 194 19.88 10.29 -0.38
CA ALA A 194 18.95 9.17 -0.30
C ALA A 194 18.86 8.34 -1.60
N HIS A 195 18.95 8.97 -2.77
CA HIS A 195 18.56 8.35 -4.05
C HIS A 195 19.65 8.33 -5.13
N ARG A 196 20.91 8.68 -4.82
CA ARG A 196 22.01 8.66 -5.81
C ARG A 196 22.17 7.33 -6.54
N GLY A 197 21.92 6.21 -5.88
CA GLY A 197 22.02 4.87 -6.47
C GLY A 197 20.80 4.45 -7.31
N ASP A 198 19.66 5.15 -7.15
CA ASP A 198 18.37 4.78 -7.75
C ASP A 198 18.01 5.65 -8.97
N ILE A 199 18.70 6.77 -9.18
CA ILE A 199 18.50 7.70 -10.28
C ILE A 199 19.48 7.45 -11.43
N ASP A 200 19.11 7.88 -12.64
CA ASP A 200 20.00 7.85 -13.81
C ASP A 200 21.34 8.56 -13.49
N PRO A 201 22.50 7.95 -13.76
CA PRO A 201 23.81 8.58 -13.58
C PRO A 201 23.92 9.97 -14.21
N ALA A 202 23.32 10.20 -15.38
CA ALA A 202 23.33 11.50 -16.04
C ALA A 202 22.52 12.56 -15.27
N LEU A 203 21.41 12.14 -14.65
CA LEU A 203 20.58 12.99 -13.79
C LEU A 203 21.32 13.30 -12.48
N ALA A 204 21.97 12.30 -11.87
CA ALA A 204 22.78 12.47 -10.67
C ALA A 204 23.87 13.53 -10.87
N GLU A 205 24.65 13.43 -11.96
CA GLU A 205 25.68 14.42 -12.27
C GLU A 205 25.12 15.83 -12.47
N THR A 206 23.97 15.94 -13.13
CA THR A 206 23.32 17.22 -13.39
C THR A 206 22.90 17.90 -12.08
N LEU A 207 22.31 17.13 -11.16
CA LEU A 207 21.91 17.61 -9.84
C LEU A 207 23.14 17.97 -8.98
N GLU A 208 24.22 17.20 -9.06
CA GLU A 208 25.48 17.51 -8.37
C GLU A 208 26.12 18.80 -8.86
N ARG A 209 26.16 19.02 -10.18
CA ARG A 209 26.64 20.28 -10.76
C ARG A 209 25.80 21.47 -10.29
N ARG A 210 24.47 21.31 -10.24
CA ARG A 210 23.57 22.35 -9.73
C ARG A 210 23.81 22.68 -8.26
N ARG A 211 24.00 21.65 -7.41
CA ARG A 211 24.35 21.83 -6.00
C ARG A 211 25.67 22.58 -5.85
N ALA A 212 26.70 22.16 -6.58
CA ALA A 212 28.01 22.81 -6.53
C ALA A 212 27.95 24.29 -6.95
N ALA A 213 27.16 24.62 -7.98
CA ALA A 213 26.95 26.01 -8.39
C ALA A 213 26.25 26.85 -7.31
N LEU A 214 25.26 26.29 -6.61
CA LEU A 214 24.57 26.96 -5.49
C LEU A 214 25.44 27.12 -4.25
N ASP A 215 26.39 26.21 -4.02
CA ASP A 215 27.36 26.30 -2.93
C ASP A 215 28.44 27.35 -3.24
N ALA A 216 28.89 27.43 -4.49
CA ALA A 216 29.85 28.46 -4.94
C ALA A 216 29.23 29.87 -4.97
N ALA A 217 27.94 30.01 -5.29
CA ALA A 217 27.26 31.30 -5.32
C ALA A 217 26.91 31.89 -3.94
N ALA A 218 27.14 31.14 -2.86
CA ALA A 218 26.88 31.56 -1.49
C ALA A 218 28.15 31.90 -0.69
N GLN A 219 29.33 31.73 -1.30
CA GLN A 219 30.63 32.20 -0.81
C GLN A 219 30.92 33.59 -1.37
#